data_AF-A0AA48RDZ3-F1
#
_entry.id   AF-A0AA48RDZ3-F1
#
_cell.length_a   1.000
_cell.length_b   1.000
_cell.length_c   1.000
_cell.angle_alpha   90.00
_cell.angle_beta   90.00
_cell.angle_gamma   90.00
#
_symmetry.space_group_name_H-M   'P 1'
#
loop_
_entity.id
_entity.type
_entity.pdbx_description
1 polymer ?
#
loop_
_entity_poly.entity_id
_entity_poly.type
_entity_poly.pdbx_seq_one_letter_code
_entity_poly.pdbx_strand_id
1 'polypeptide(L)'
;MSKWRIMPYVIVRRAGFPINWLESLRFTETLACVKNVLEIEKRLDEQRLAIVRLIEHLVVREKNGQDRRHLLSTMSKIRKGLAKRKTLQCPAIPVEEEGYDQLGREVAAWNDLLQQAAEQQRAGRECAESEMKEKRARLRQLLHSPRLREALWSMNPRFDEAVTRYLENPRGERTSDDKRFERRLITYLQRLCAKNETNSFFGPIDYAKPNPEQQAPVVYEWAVPFVRERRVFCSYWAAETLLEKICSEPGATPFYGRGVTRCTAA
;
A
#
# COMPACT_ATOMS: atom_id res chain seq x y z
N MET A 1 -35.89 10.60 -44.73
CA MET A 1 -35.55 10.78 -43.31
C MET A 1 -34.76 9.57 -42.83
N SER A 2 -33.50 9.73 -42.45
CA SER A 2 -32.72 8.66 -41.83
C SER A 2 -33.28 8.37 -40.43
N LYS A 3 -33.70 7.11 -40.19
CA LYS A 3 -34.12 6.65 -38.86
C LYS A 3 -32.89 6.40 -38.00
N TRP A 4 -32.77 7.08 -36.87
CA TRP A 4 -31.74 6.80 -35.87
C TRP A 4 -32.01 5.45 -35.20
N ARG A 5 -30.96 4.66 -34.96
CA ARG A 5 -31.04 3.38 -34.26
C ARG A 5 -29.96 3.30 -33.18
N ILE A 6 -30.32 2.78 -32.02
CA ILE A 6 -29.36 2.51 -30.94
C ILE A 6 -28.41 1.40 -31.40
N MET A 7 -27.11 1.60 -31.22
CA MET A 7 -26.13 0.53 -31.46
C MET A 7 -26.33 -0.59 -30.44
N PRO A 8 -26.42 -1.87 -30.87
CA PRO A 8 -26.71 -3.00 -29.98
C PRO A 8 -25.46 -3.45 -29.19
N TYR A 9 -24.56 -2.52 -28.86
CA TYR A 9 -23.30 -2.79 -28.21
C TYR A 9 -23.16 -1.92 -26.96
N VAL A 10 -22.60 -2.50 -25.91
CA VAL A 10 -22.16 -1.78 -24.72
C VAL A 10 -20.65 -1.69 -24.73
N ILE A 11 -20.12 -0.55 -24.29
CA ILE A 11 -18.68 -0.35 -24.14
C ILE A 11 -18.29 -0.81 -22.74
N VAL A 12 -17.34 -1.72 -22.66
CA VAL A 12 -16.76 -2.21 -21.41
C VAL A 12 -15.33 -1.69 -21.30
N ARG A 13 -15.04 -0.99 -20.21
CA ARG A 13 -13.68 -0.56 -19.87
C ARG A 13 -13.20 -1.34 -18.67
N ARG A 14 -11.98 -1.87 -18.77
CA ARG A 14 -11.37 -2.70 -17.74
C ARG A 14 -9.91 -2.31 -17.52
N ALA A 15 -9.38 -2.67 -16.36
CA ALA A 15 -7.96 -2.59 -16.09
C ALA A 15 -7.17 -3.51 -17.04
N GLY A 16 -5.96 -3.10 -17.41
CA GLY A 16 -5.10 -3.85 -18.32
C GLY A 16 -4.56 -5.15 -17.75
N PHE A 17 -4.48 -5.24 -16.42
CA PHE A 17 -3.88 -6.34 -15.68
C PHE A 17 -4.82 -6.82 -14.57
N PRO A 18 -4.69 -8.09 -14.14
CA PRO A 18 -5.63 -8.66 -13.19
C PRO A 18 -5.40 -8.11 -11.77
N ILE A 19 -6.50 -7.90 -11.04
CA ILE A 19 -6.46 -7.34 -9.67
C ILE A 19 -5.66 -8.20 -8.70
N ASN A 20 -5.62 -9.52 -8.93
CA ASN A 20 -4.90 -10.47 -8.08
C ASN A 20 -3.38 -10.23 -8.03
N TRP A 21 -2.81 -9.48 -8.98
CA TRP A 21 -1.42 -9.03 -8.88
C TRP A 21 -1.22 -8.09 -7.70
N LEU A 22 -2.15 -7.16 -7.45
CA LEU A 22 -2.13 -6.30 -6.27
C LEU A 22 -2.47 -7.07 -4.99
N GLU A 23 -3.43 -8.00 -5.07
CA GLU A 23 -3.79 -8.83 -3.91
C GLU A 23 -2.60 -9.65 -3.42
N SER A 24 -1.78 -10.16 -4.34
CA SER A 24 -0.55 -10.90 -4.02
C SER A 24 0.54 -10.07 -3.32
N LEU A 25 0.38 -8.74 -3.26
CA LEU A 25 1.31 -7.81 -2.62
C LEU A 25 0.79 -7.29 -1.27
N ARG A 26 -0.35 -7.80 -0.79
CA ARG A 26 -0.92 -7.41 0.51
C ARG A 26 -0.10 -7.97 1.67
N PHE A 27 0.14 -7.13 2.66
CA PHE A 27 0.78 -7.49 3.92
C PHE A 27 -0.28 -7.97 4.92
N THR A 28 -0.77 -9.20 4.75
CA THR A 28 -1.92 -9.72 5.51
C THR A 28 -1.50 -10.18 6.90
N GLU A 29 -0.35 -10.84 7.02
CA GLU A 29 0.17 -11.32 8.30
C GLU A 29 0.65 -10.14 9.15
N THR A 30 1.40 -9.22 8.55
CA THR A 30 1.85 -8.00 9.23
C THR A 30 0.67 -7.17 9.73
N LEU A 31 -0.40 -7.07 8.94
CA LEU A 31 -1.61 -6.36 9.37
C LEU A 31 -2.26 -7.02 10.59
N ALA A 32 -2.26 -8.35 10.67
CA ALA A 32 -2.74 -9.06 11.84
C ALA A 32 -1.85 -8.79 13.07
N CYS A 33 -0.52 -8.85 12.92
CA CYS A 33 0.41 -8.50 14.00
C CYS A 33 0.25 -7.04 14.47
N VAL A 34 0.06 -6.09 13.55
CA VAL A 34 -0.19 -4.68 13.89
C VAL A 34 -1.47 -4.54 14.70
N LYS A 35 -2.54 -5.27 14.37
CA LYS A 35 -3.77 -5.28 15.17
C LYS A 35 -3.53 -5.78 16.59
N ASN A 36 -2.74 -6.84 16.77
CA ASN A 36 -2.40 -7.36 18.10
C ASN A 36 -1.59 -6.34 18.92
N VAL A 37 -0.66 -5.63 18.27
CA VAL A 37 0.12 -4.55 18.91
C VAL A 37 -0.79 -3.39 19.32
N LEU A 38 -1.70 -2.95 18.46
CA LEU A 38 -2.63 -1.87 18.80
C LEU A 38 -3.58 -2.27 19.95
N GLU A 39 -4.02 -3.53 19.99
CA GLU A 39 -4.88 -4.03 21.06
C GLU A 39 -4.14 -4.08 22.41
N ILE A 40 -2.88 -4.54 22.43
CA ILE A 40 -2.11 -4.58 23.69
C ILE A 40 -1.74 -3.17 24.18
N GLU A 41 -1.48 -2.22 23.27
CA GLU A 41 -1.26 -0.82 23.64
C GLU A 41 -2.51 -0.19 24.27
N LYS A 42 -3.69 -0.49 23.71
CA LYS A 42 -4.97 -0.06 24.28
C LYS A 42 -5.16 -0.63 25.70
N ARG A 43 -4.91 -1.93 25.89
CA ARG A 43 -5.00 -2.59 27.21
C ARG A 43 -4.01 -2.00 28.21
N LEU A 44 -2.79 -1.67 27.79
CA LEU A 44 -1.82 -0.96 28.64
C LEU A 44 -2.36 0.41 29.08
N ASP A 45 -2.95 1.19 28.18
CA ASP A 45 -3.49 2.50 28.53
C ASP A 45 -4.70 2.40 29.48
N GLU A 46 -5.57 1.41 29.29
CA GLU A 46 -6.67 1.10 30.22
C GLU A 46 -6.14 0.72 31.61
N GLN A 47 -5.15 -0.19 31.66
CA GLN A 47 -4.50 -0.63 32.89
C GLN A 47 -3.82 0.54 33.62
N ARG A 48 -3.13 1.41 32.87
CA ARG A 48 -2.50 2.62 33.42
C ARG A 48 -3.54 3.51 34.11
N LEU A 49 -4.69 3.73 33.48
CA LEU A 49 -5.76 4.55 34.05
C LEU A 49 -6.36 3.91 35.29
N ALA A 50 -6.52 2.58 35.32
CA ALA A 50 -7.00 1.86 36.51
C ALA A 50 -6.04 2.05 37.70
N ILE A 51 -4.73 1.86 37.50
CA ILE A 51 -3.73 2.03 38.56
C ILE A 51 -3.66 3.48 39.03
N VAL A 52 -3.72 4.47 38.11
CA VAL A 52 -3.68 5.89 38.48
C VAL A 52 -4.87 6.26 39.37
N ARG A 53 -6.09 5.83 39.01
CA ARG A 53 -7.28 6.06 39.84
C ARG A 53 -7.14 5.41 41.22
N LEU A 54 -6.68 4.16 41.27
CA LEU A 54 -6.48 3.46 42.55
C LEU A 54 -5.46 4.20 43.43
N ILE A 55 -4.36 4.66 42.86
CA ILE A 55 -3.37 5.48 43.58
C ILE A 55 -3.98 6.78 44.09
N GLU A 56 -4.80 7.48 43.32
CA GLU A 56 -5.46 8.71 43.76
C GLU A 56 -6.34 8.49 44.99
N HIS A 57 -7.10 7.39 45.02
CA HIS A 57 -7.92 7.01 46.19
C HIS A 57 -7.06 6.70 47.42
N LEU A 58 -5.97 5.93 47.25
CA LEU A 58 -5.07 5.57 48.35
C LEU A 58 -4.29 6.78 48.89
N VAL A 59 -3.87 7.71 48.03
CA VAL A 59 -3.18 8.95 48.43
C VAL A 59 -4.05 9.82 49.35
N VAL A 60 -5.35 9.92 49.09
CA VAL A 60 -6.29 10.69 49.93
C VAL A 60 -6.39 10.08 51.32
N ARG A 61 -6.46 8.75 51.40
CA ARG A 61 -6.56 7.99 52.66
C ARG A 61 -5.31 8.13 53.53
N GLU A 62 -4.13 8.02 52.93
CA GLU A 62 -2.83 8.05 53.64
C GLU A 62 -2.36 9.45 54.04
N LYS A 63 -3.13 10.50 53.76
CA LYS A 63 -2.75 11.89 54.05
C LYS A 63 -2.45 12.14 55.53
N ASN A 64 -3.03 11.34 56.43
CA ASN A 64 -2.86 11.42 57.88
C ASN A 64 -2.25 10.15 58.52
N GLY A 65 -1.75 9.20 57.70
CA GLY A 65 -1.18 7.94 58.20
C GLY A 65 0.23 8.07 58.78
N GLN A 66 0.60 7.17 59.68
CA GLN A 66 1.94 7.14 60.32
C GLN A 66 3.08 6.89 59.30
N ASP A 67 2.85 6.06 58.28
CA ASP A 67 3.84 5.71 57.24
C ASP A 67 3.73 6.52 55.93
N ARG A 68 3.01 7.66 55.98
CA ARG A 68 2.69 8.50 54.82
C ARG A 68 3.89 8.78 53.89
N ARG A 69 5.06 9.13 54.45
CA ARG A 69 6.24 9.49 53.63
C ARG A 69 6.70 8.32 52.75
N HIS A 70 6.72 7.11 53.28
CA HIS A 70 7.14 5.92 52.54
C HIS A 70 6.12 5.57 51.46
N LEU A 71 4.83 5.46 51.84
CA LEU A 71 3.75 5.09 50.92
C LEU A 71 3.56 6.08 49.77
N LEU A 72 3.60 7.39 50.03
CA LEU A 72 3.49 8.41 48.98
C LEU A 72 4.69 8.43 48.03
N SER A 73 5.91 8.23 48.56
CA SER A 73 7.12 8.10 47.73
C SER A 73 7.01 6.90 46.79
N THR A 74 6.52 5.79 47.31
CA THR A 74 6.29 4.57 46.59
C THR A 74 5.25 4.72 45.48
N MET A 75 4.07 5.30 45.77
CA MET A 75 3.04 5.60 44.77
C MET A 75 3.56 6.59 43.70
N SER A 76 4.40 7.55 44.08
CA SER A 76 5.07 8.46 43.14
C SER A 76 6.01 7.71 42.19
N LYS A 77 6.77 6.72 42.68
CA LYS A 77 7.61 5.87 41.83
C LYS A 77 6.76 5.05 40.85
N ILE A 78 5.64 4.48 41.31
CA ILE A 78 4.70 3.75 40.46
C ILE A 78 4.17 4.67 39.35
N ARG A 79 3.65 5.84 39.69
CA ARG A 79 3.16 6.84 38.70
C ARG A 79 4.23 7.23 37.68
N LYS A 80 5.47 7.44 38.12
CA LYS A 80 6.60 7.74 37.22
C LYS A 80 6.96 6.55 36.32
N GLY A 81 6.86 5.33 36.83
CA GLY A 81 7.09 4.10 36.05
C GLY A 81 6.01 3.89 34.99
N LEU A 82 4.74 4.08 35.33
CA LEU A 82 3.59 4.04 34.42
C LEU A 82 3.76 5.03 33.26
N ALA A 83 4.12 6.28 33.56
CA ALA A 83 4.35 7.31 32.54
C ALA A 83 5.49 6.96 31.57
N LYS A 84 6.46 6.16 32.02
CA LYS A 84 7.61 5.73 31.23
C LYS A 84 7.45 4.33 30.62
N ARG A 85 6.26 3.71 30.74
CA ARG A 85 5.99 2.32 30.31
C ARG A 85 7.05 1.32 30.82
N LYS A 86 7.43 1.43 32.10
CA LYS A 86 8.44 0.56 32.73
C LYS A 86 7.80 -0.52 33.58
N THR A 87 8.50 -1.65 33.69
CA THR A 87 8.23 -2.65 34.72
C THR A 87 8.23 -1.98 36.08
N LEU A 88 7.17 -2.22 36.83
CA LEU A 88 6.94 -1.67 38.14
C LEU A 88 7.36 -2.69 39.19
N GLN A 89 7.99 -2.23 40.25
CA GLN A 89 8.19 -3.05 41.43
C GLN A 89 6.96 -2.89 42.32
N CYS A 90 6.31 -4.00 42.67
CA CYS A 90 5.37 -4.00 43.78
C CYS A 90 6.20 -3.91 45.07
N PRO A 91 6.09 -2.82 45.85
CA PRO A 91 6.69 -2.76 47.17
C PRO A 91 6.03 -3.81 48.07
N ALA A 92 6.73 -4.18 49.16
CA ALA A 92 6.10 -4.85 50.30
C ALA A 92 5.17 -3.84 50.99
N ILE A 93 3.99 -3.65 50.40
CA ILE A 93 2.91 -2.86 50.99
C ILE A 93 2.23 -3.76 52.03
N PRO A 94 1.75 -3.23 53.17
CA PRO A 94 0.95 -4.02 54.10
C PRO A 94 -0.25 -4.66 53.37
N VAL A 95 -0.19 -5.97 53.14
CA VAL A 95 -1.15 -6.75 52.35
C VAL A 95 -2.47 -6.95 53.12
N GLU A 96 -2.50 -6.53 54.38
CA GLU A 96 -3.62 -6.70 55.31
C GLU A 96 -4.86 -5.86 54.93
N GLU A 97 -4.76 -4.97 53.93
CA GLU A 97 -5.89 -4.17 53.45
C GLU A 97 -6.20 -4.35 51.96
N GLU A 98 -7.49 -4.41 51.64
CA GLU A 98 -8.05 -4.72 50.32
C GLU A 98 -7.54 -3.79 49.19
N GLY A 99 -7.38 -2.50 49.46
CA GLY A 99 -6.93 -1.52 48.46
C GLY A 99 -5.46 -1.68 48.03
N TYR A 100 -4.61 -2.17 48.93
CA TYR A 100 -3.20 -2.40 48.65
C TYR A 100 -2.96 -3.74 47.94
N ASP A 101 -3.71 -4.76 48.33
CA ASP A 101 -3.77 -6.03 47.62
C ASP A 101 -4.28 -5.85 46.18
N GLN A 102 -5.32 -5.03 45.98
CA GLN A 102 -5.76 -4.64 44.64
C GLN A 102 -4.64 -3.94 43.86
N LEU A 103 -3.93 -2.98 44.45
CA LEU A 103 -2.83 -2.28 43.77
C LEU A 103 -1.73 -3.26 43.35
N GLY A 104 -1.39 -4.23 44.20
CA GLY A 104 -0.43 -5.29 43.88
C GLY A 104 -0.85 -6.10 42.66
N ARG A 105 -2.12 -6.54 42.59
CA ARG A 105 -2.68 -7.25 41.43
C ARG A 105 -2.63 -6.41 40.15
N GLU A 106 -3.05 -5.15 40.22
CA GLU A 106 -3.05 -4.27 39.05
C GLU A 106 -1.62 -3.99 38.55
N VAL A 107 -0.65 -3.87 39.45
CA VAL A 107 0.78 -3.73 39.12
C VAL A 107 1.34 -5.01 38.49
N ALA A 108 0.96 -6.19 38.98
CA ALA A 108 1.34 -7.46 38.38
C ALA A 108 0.77 -7.60 36.96
N ALA A 109 -0.53 -7.34 36.78
CA ALA A 109 -1.20 -7.35 35.49
C ALA A 109 -0.56 -6.35 34.49
N TRP A 110 -0.14 -5.17 34.97
CA TRP A 110 0.61 -4.21 34.15
C TRP A 110 1.96 -4.77 33.68
N ASN A 111 2.71 -5.43 34.56
CA ASN A 111 3.99 -6.03 34.20
C ASN A 111 3.83 -7.16 33.18
N ASP A 112 2.80 -8.00 33.33
CA ASP A 112 2.46 -9.05 32.37
C ASP A 112 2.08 -8.47 31.01
N LEU A 113 1.28 -7.40 30.98
CA LEU A 113 0.94 -6.68 29.75
C LEU A 113 2.17 -6.06 29.08
N LEU A 114 3.12 -5.52 29.84
CA LEU A 114 4.36 -4.99 29.28
C LEU A 114 5.22 -6.09 28.64
N GLN A 115 5.29 -7.26 29.26
CA GLN A 115 5.99 -8.40 28.69
C GLN A 115 5.32 -8.87 27.39
N GLN A 116 3.98 -9.05 27.41
CA GLN A 116 3.21 -9.40 26.22
C GLN A 116 3.40 -8.37 25.10
N ALA A 117 3.41 -7.07 25.43
CA ALA A 117 3.64 -6.02 24.44
C ALA A 117 5.04 -6.10 23.82
N ALA A 118 6.08 -6.37 24.61
CA ALA A 118 7.44 -6.56 24.10
C ALA A 118 7.54 -7.78 23.15
N GLU A 119 6.89 -8.88 23.51
CA GLU A 119 6.83 -10.10 22.70
C GLU A 119 6.08 -9.88 21.39
N GLN A 120 4.88 -9.27 21.44
CA GLN A 120 4.09 -8.93 20.26
C GLN A 120 4.83 -7.97 19.33
N GLN A 121 5.55 -6.99 19.90
CA GLN A 121 6.35 -6.06 19.11
C GLN A 121 7.52 -6.77 18.41
N ARG A 122 8.17 -7.73 19.08
CA ARG A 122 9.23 -8.55 18.47
C ARG A 122 8.67 -9.43 17.36
N ALA A 123 7.61 -10.20 17.64
CA ALA A 123 6.96 -11.05 16.66
C ALA A 123 6.44 -10.27 15.45
N GLY A 124 5.86 -9.08 15.68
CA GLY A 124 5.40 -8.20 14.60
C GLY A 124 6.53 -7.68 13.71
N ARG A 125 7.71 -7.37 14.27
CA ARG A 125 8.90 -7.01 13.46
C ARG A 125 9.39 -8.18 12.61
N GLU A 126 9.51 -9.36 13.21
CA GLU A 126 9.95 -10.57 12.51
C GLU A 126 8.97 -10.96 11.38
N CYS A 127 7.67 -10.88 11.64
CA CYS A 127 6.63 -11.08 10.63
C CYS A 127 6.74 -10.05 9.49
N ALA A 128 6.86 -8.76 9.81
CA ALA A 128 6.99 -7.70 8.81
C ALA A 128 8.25 -7.89 7.94
N GLU A 129 9.38 -8.28 8.53
CA GLU A 129 10.62 -8.55 7.79
C GLU A 129 10.49 -9.77 6.88
N SER A 130 9.85 -10.85 7.36
CA SER A 130 9.59 -12.06 6.58
C SER A 130 8.67 -11.76 5.39
N GLU A 131 7.50 -11.17 5.65
CA GLU A 131 6.51 -10.85 4.63
C GLU A 131 7.08 -9.83 3.63
N MET A 132 7.93 -8.90 4.07
CA MET A 132 8.62 -7.97 3.17
C MET A 132 9.55 -8.67 2.18
N LYS A 133 10.30 -9.70 2.60
CA LYS A 133 11.13 -10.49 1.68
C LYS A 133 10.26 -11.19 0.64
N GLU A 134 9.16 -11.79 1.07
CA GLU A 134 8.20 -12.46 0.20
C GLU A 134 7.59 -11.49 -0.83
N LYS A 135 7.07 -10.33 -0.41
CA LYS A 135 6.43 -9.37 -1.33
C LYS A 135 7.43 -8.74 -2.30
N ARG A 136 8.69 -8.56 -1.89
CA ARG A 136 9.76 -8.13 -2.81
C ARG A 136 10.09 -9.20 -3.84
N ALA A 137 10.16 -10.47 -3.45
CA ALA A 137 10.32 -11.58 -4.40
C ALA A 137 9.14 -11.61 -5.39
N ARG A 138 7.92 -11.39 -4.89
CA ARG A 138 6.72 -11.29 -5.74
C ARG A 138 6.78 -10.12 -6.72
N LEU A 139 7.25 -8.93 -6.29
CA LEU A 139 7.47 -7.80 -7.19
C LEU A 139 8.47 -8.13 -8.31
N ARG A 140 9.58 -8.80 -7.98
CA ARG A 140 10.56 -9.26 -8.97
C ARG A 140 9.93 -10.23 -9.96
N GLN A 141 9.13 -11.21 -9.48
CA GLN A 141 8.39 -12.13 -10.35
C GLN A 141 7.46 -11.41 -11.33
N LEU A 142 6.69 -10.42 -10.86
CA LEU A 142 5.80 -9.64 -11.73
C LEU A 142 6.59 -8.92 -12.82
N LEU A 143 7.77 -8.37 -12.50
CA LEU A 143 8.65 -7.72 -13.47
C LEU A 143 9.21 -8.67 -14.52
N HIS A 144 9.13 -10.00 -14.37
CA HIS A 144 9.47 -10.92 -15.46
C HIS A 144 8.38 -11.00 -16.55
N SER A 145 7.19 -10.42 -16.33
CA SER A 145 6.14 -10.35 -17.34
C SER A 145 6.52 -9.38 -18.47
N PRO A 146 6.67 -9.84 -19.73
CA PRO A 146 6.99 -8.96 -20.85
C PRO A 146 5.93 -7.90 -21.07
N ARG A 147 4.64 -8.25 -20.89
CA ARG A 147 3.52 -7.32 -21.02
C ARG A 147 3.56 -6.23 -19.96
N LEU A 148 3.96 -6.56 -18.72
CA LEU A 148 4.11 -5.53 -17.69
C LEU A 148 5.24 -4.56 -18.04
N ARG A 149 6.40 -5.06 -18.49
CA ARG A 149 7.52 -4.21 -18.91
C ARG A 149 7.12 -3.30 -20.07
N GLU A 150 6.41 -3.83 -21.07
CA GLU A 150 5.91 -3.05 -22.19
C GLU A 150 4.97 -1.91 -21.74
N ALA A 151 4.06 -2.21 -20.80
CA ALA A 151 3.16 -1.19 -20.24
C ALA A 151 3.92 -0.11 -19.46
N LEU A 152 4.89 -0.51 -18.63
CA LEU A 152 5.72 0.41 -17.86
C LEU A 152 6.57 1.31 -18.76
N TRP A 153 7.19 0.73 -19.80
CA TRP A 153 7.96 1.46 -20.79
C TRP A 153 7.08 2.45 -21.56
N SER A 154 5.87 2.05 -21.97
CA SER A 154 4.91 2.92 -22.64
C SER A 154 4.48 4.11 -21.78
N MET A 155 4.38 3.94 -20.46
CA MET A 155 4.07 5.03 -19.54
C MET A 155 5.28 5.90 -19.21
N ASN A 156 6.47 5.31 -19.14
CA ASN A 156 7.73 6.00 -18.86
C ASN A 156 8.91 5.21 -19.43
N PRO A 157 9.50 5.60 -20.57
CA PRO A 157 10.60 4.87 -21.19
C PRO A 157 11.83 4.70 -20.27
N ARG A 158 12.12 5.70 -19.43
CA ARG A 158 13.22 5.65 -18.43
C ARG A 158 13.00 4.61 -17.32
N PHE A 159 11.84 3.98 -17.26
CA PHE A 159 11.55 2.96 -16.26
C PHE A 159 12.30 1.65 -16.55
N ASP A 160 12.64 1.38 -17.81
CA ASP A 160 13.27 0.12 -18.22
C ASP A 160 14.68 -0.03 -17.61
N GLU A 161 15.51 1.00 -17.70
CA GLU A 161 16.84 1.03 -17.05
C GLU A 161 16.75 0.78 -15.53
N ALA A 162 15.71 1.32 -14.88
CA ALA A 162 15.49 1.13 -13.46
C ALA A 162 15.04 -0.31 -13.13
N VAL A 163 14.22 -0.93 -13.99
CA VAL A 163 13.82 -2.34 -13.87
C VAL A 163 15.03 -3.25 -14.00
N THR A 164 15.86 -3.05 -15.03
CA THR A 164 17.06 -3.84 -15.27
C THR A 164 17.99 -3.77 -14.07
N ARG A 165 18.31 -2.55 -13.60
CA ARG A 165 19.12 -2.35 -12.38
C ARG A 165 18.54 -3.03 -11.16
N TYR A 166 17.22 -2.95 -10.96
CA TYR A 166 16.56 -3.56 -9.81
C TYR A 166 16.65 -5.09 -9.85
N LEU A 167 16.45 -5.70 -11.02
CA LEU A 167 16.49 -7.16 -11.20
C LEU A 167 17.92 -7.72 -11.12
N GLU A 168 18.89 -7.01 -11.68
CA GLU A 168 20.30 -7.42 -11.70
C GLU A 168 21.03 -7.15 -10.39
N ASN A 169 20.45 -6.34 -9.48
CA ASN A 169 21.08 -6.00 -8.22
C ASN A 169 21.36 -7.27 -7.38
N PRO A 170 22.64 -7.69 -7.22
CA PRO A 170 23.00 -8.90 -6.49
C PRO A 170 23.00 -8.68 -4.97
N ARG A 171 22.82 -7.42 -4.53
CA ARG A 171 22.85 -7.08 -3.11
C ARG A 171 21.59 -7.63 -2.43
N GLY A 172 21.79 -8.43 -1.39
CA GLY A 172 20.69 -8.91 -0.55
C GLY A 172 20.01 -7.78 0.24
N GLU A 173 20.73 -6.68 0.51
CA GLU A 173 20.23 -5.55 1.28
C GLU A 173 19.43 -4.55 0.44
N ARG A 174 18.36 -4.02 1.04
CA ARG A 174 17.42 -3.08 0.43
C ARG A 174 17.91 -1.63 0.59
N THR A 175 18.38 -1.04 -0.51
CA THR A 175 18.86 0.34 -0.56
C THR A 175 17.72 1.37 -0.57
N SER A 176 18.01 2.65 -0.32
CA SER A 176 17.01 3.73 -0.41
C SER A 176 16.43 3.89 -1.83
N ASP A 177 17.26 3.63 -2.85
CA ASP A 177 16.89 3.63 -4.27
C ASP A 177 15.89 2.52 -4.58
N ASP A 178 16.11 1.31 -4.04
CA ASP A 178 15.16 0.20 -4.15
C ASP A 178 13.80 0.58 -3.54
N LYS A 179 13.78 1.26 -2.39
CA LYS A 179 12.52 1.72 -1.76
C LYS A 179 11.78 2.70 -2.66
N ARG A 180 12.49 3.64 -3.30
CA ARG A 180 11.89 4.63 -4.21
C ARG A 180 11.34 3.96 -5.47
N PHE A 181 12.10 3.04 -6.05
CA PHE A 181 11.68 2.26 -7.21
C PHE A 181 10.45 1.41 -6.89
N GLU A 182 10.48 0.63 -5.81
CA GLU A 182 9.37 -0.23 -5.37
C GLU A 182 8.09 0.57 -5.14
N ARG A 183 8.16 1.71 -4.46
CA ARG A 183 7.00 2.60 -4.27
C ARG A 183 6.40 3.05 -5.60
N ARG A 184 7.26 3.48 -6.54
CA ARG A 184 6.82 3.89 -7.87
C ARG A 184 6.22 2.73 -8.67
N LEU A 185 6.81 1.54 -8.59
CA LEU A 185 6.29 0.33 -9.21
C LEU A 185 4.91 -0.02 -8.66
N ILE A 186 4.70 0.06 -7.35
CA ILE A 186 3.38 -0.15 -6.72
C ILE A 186 2.36 0.85 -7.26
N THR A 187 2.70 2.13 -7.40
CA THR A 187 1.80 3.12 -7.99
C THR A 187 1.41 2.77 -9.44
N TYR A 188 2.36 2.29 -10.24
CA TYR A 188 2.04 1.82 -11.59
C TYR A 188 1.18 0.56 -11.56
N LEU A 189 1.47 -0.42 -10.69
CA LEU A 189 0.64 -1.62 -10.55
C LEU A 189 -0.79 -1.27 -10.11
N GLN A 190 -0.97 -0.31 -9.21
CA GLN A 190 -2.30 0.18 -8.81
C GLN A 190 -3.08 0.73 -10.00
N ARG A 191 -2.43 1.58 -10.81
CA ARG A 191 -3.03 2.13 -12.02
C ARG A 191 -3.37 1.03 -13.03
N LEU A 192 -2.46 0.09 -13.25
CA LEU A 192 -2.57 -0.97 -14.25
C LEU A 192 -3.58 -2.06 -13.89
N CYS A 193 -3.79 -2.34 -12.60
CA CYS A 193 -4.64 -3.45 -12.14
C CYS A 193 -5.98 -3.00 -11.56
N ALA A 194 -6.10 -1.74 -11.10
CA ALA A 194 -7.30 -1.26 -10.41
C ALA A 194 -7.98 -0.07 -11.08
N LYS A 195 -7.40 0.50 -12.15
CA LYS A 195 -7.99 1.63 -12.86
C LYS A 195 -8.38 1.27 -14.29
N ASN A 196 -9.62 1.57 -14.63
CA ASN A 196 -10.15 1.45 -15.98
C ASN A 196 -9.73 2.69 -16.77
N GLU A 197 -8.51 2.69 -17.30
CA GLU A 197 -8.04 3.76 -18.20
C GLU A 197 -8.28 3.40 -19.68
N THR A 198 -8.03 4.34 -20.58
CA THR A 198 -8.08 4.15 -22.04
C THR A 198 -6.71 4.40 -22.65
N ASN A 199 -5.66 3.90 -21.99
CA ASN A 199 -4.28 4.09 -22.41
C ASN A 199 -3.70 2.77 -22.93
N SER A 200 -3.36 2.75 -24.22
CA SER A 200 -2.72 1.60 -24.89
C SER A 200 -3.45 0.27 -24.64
N PHE A 201 -2.77 -0.85 -24.78
CA PHE A 201 -3.35 -2.20 -24.58
C PHE A 201 -3.73 -2.50 -23.12
N PHE A 202 -3.26 -1.68 -22.17
CA PHE A 202 -3.48 -1.85 -20.73
C PHE A 202 -4.58 -0.93 -20.16
N GLY A 203 -5.36 -0.33 -21.05
CA GLY A 203 -6.66 0.25 -20.77
C GLY A 203 -7.61 -0.08 -21.92
N PRO A 204 -7.90 -1.37 -22.18
CA PRO A 204 -8.66 -1.77 -23.35
C PRO A 204 -10.10 -1.25 -23.26
N ILE A 205 -10.61 -0.88 -24.43
CA ILE A 205 -12.02 -0.59 -24.67
C ILE A 205 -12.57 -1.79 -25.42
N ASP A 206 -13.39 -2.57 -24.73
CA ASP A 206 -14.04 -3.74 -25.28
C ASP A 206 -15.48 -3.39 -25.66
N TYR A 207 -16.02 -4.12 -26.64
CA TYR A 207 -17.42 -4.04 -27.03
C TYR A 207 -18.10 -5.36 -26.67
N ALA A 208 -19.19 -5.29 -25.91
CA ALA A 208 -20.02 -6.45 -25.61
C ALA A 208 -21.40 -6.29 -26.25
N LYS A 209 -22.00 -7.41 -26.61
CA LYS A 209 -23.38 -7.46 -27.12
C LYS A 209 -24.27 -7.99 -25.98
N PRO A 210 -25.32 -7.25 -25.58
CA PRO A 210 -26.27 -7.76 -24.59
C PRO A 210 -26.91 -9.07 -25.07
N ASN A 211 -26.98 -10.06 -24.18
CA ASN A 211 -27.75 -11.28 -24.41
C ASN A 211 -29.16 -11.10 -23.84
N PRO A 212 -30.21 -10.97 -24.67
CA PRO A 212 -31.58 -10.75 -24.19
C PRO A 212 -32.16 -11.96 -23.43
N GLU A 213 -31.57 -13.15 -23.58
CA GLU A 213 -32.01 -14.38 -22.91
C GLU A 213 -31.36 -14.56 -21.53
N GLN A 214 -30.37 -13.73 -21.19
CA GLN A 214 -29.66 -13.83 -19.92
C GLN A 214 -30.50 -13.31 -18.76
N GLN A 215 -30.82 -14.20 -17.83
CA GLN A 215 -31.63 -13.86 -16.64
C GLN A 215 -30.78 -13.34 -15.46
N ALA A 216 -29.50 -13.70 -15.40
CA ALA A 216 -28.60 -13.27 -14.33
C ALA A 216 -28.11 -11.82 -14.54
N PRO A 217 -28.02 -11.01 -13.47
CA PRO A 217 -27.81 -9.56 -13.59
C PRO A 217 -26.45 -9.17 -14.18
N VAL A 218 -25.36 -9.92 -13.91
CA VAL A 218 -24.04 -9.67 -14.50
C VAL A 218 -23.31 -10.99 -14.74
N VAL A 219 -23.49 -11.54 -15.93
CA VAL A 219 -22.66 -12.61 -16.49
C VAL A 219 -22.09 -12.10 -17.80
N TYR A 220 -20.81 -12.40 -18.05
CA TYR A 220 -20.12 -12.05 -19.27
C TYR A 220 -19.20 -13.20 -19.68
N GLU A 221 -19.09 -13.40 -21.00
CA GLU A 221 -18.16 -14.32 -21.61
C GLU A 221 -17.16 -13.52 -22.45
N TRP A 222 -15.88 -13.89 -22.36
CA TRP A 222 -14.83 -13.24 -23.13
C TRP A 222 -14.48 -14.06 -24.37
N ALA A 223 -14.46 -13.40 -25.52
CA ALA A 223 -13.82 -13.97 -26.68
C ALA A 223 -12.29 -13.95 -26.49
N VAL A 224 -11.64 -15.10 -26.67
CA VAL A 224 -10.18 -15.24 -26.66
C VAL A 224 -9.67 -15.48 -28.09
N PRO A 225 -8.51 -14.91 -28.48
CA PRO A 225 -7.57 -14.13 -27.66
C PRO A 225 -8.01 -12.66 -27.46
N PHE A 226 -7.59 -12.06 -26.34
CA PHE A 226 -7.91 -10.66 -25.98
C PHE A 226 -7.36 -9.59 -26.93
N VAL A 227 -6.33 -9.90 -27.72
CA VAL A 227 -5.74 -8.97 -28.69
C VAL A 227 -5.80 -9.63 -30.06
N ARG A 228 -6.70 -9.14 -30.92
CA ARG A 228 -6.84 -9.60 -32.30
C ARG A 228 -5.87 -8.89 -33.25
N GLU A 229 -5.67 -7.60 -33.06
CA GLU A 229 -4.82 -6.75 -33.90
C GLU A 229 -4.27 -5.59 -33.06
N ARG A 230 -3.06 -5.14 -33.37
CA ARG A 230 -2.46 -3.94 -32.78
C ARG A 230 -2.15 -2.95 -33.89
N ARG A 231 -2.83 -1.80 -33.88
CA ARG A 231 -2.51 -0.67 -34.76
C ARG A 231 -1.88 0.44 -33.95
N VAL A 232 -0.75 0.94 -34.43
CA VAL A 232 -0.05 2.08 -33.85
C VAL A 232 -0.09 3.23 -34.85
N PHE A 233 -0.26 4.43 -34.32
CA PHE A 233 -0.25 5.66 -35.11
C PHE A 233 0.92 6.51 -34.67
N CYS A 234 1.52 7.23 -35.61
CA CYS A 234 2.53 8.24 -35.27
C CYS A 234 1.87 9.30 -34.39
N SER A 235 2.55 9.75 -33.35
CA SER A 235 2.08 10.92 -32.61
C SER A 235 2.05 12.13 -33.53
N TYR A 236 1.10 13.03 -33.30
CA TYR A 236 0.94 14.24 -34.11
C TYR A 236 2.27 15.01 -34.23
N TRP A 237 2.97 15.24 -33.12
CA TRP A 237 4.24 15.95 -33.09
C TRP A 237 5.34 15.26 -33.93
N ALA A 238 5.40 13.93 -33.92
CA ALA A 238 6.43 13.21 -34.66
C ALA A 238 6.15 13.26 -36.17
N ALA A 239 4.86 13.17 -36.55
CA ALA A 239 4.45 13.38 -37.93
C ALA A 239 4.75 14.81 -38.39
N GLU A 240 4.44 15.81 -37.56
CA GLU A 240 4.69 17.23 -37.84
C GLU A 240 6.19 17.52 -38.01
N THR A 241 7.03 17.13 -37.04
CA THR A 241 8.50 17.31 -37.13
C THR A 241 9.09 16.58 -38.34
N LEU A 242 8.61 15.37 -38.64
CA LEU A 242 9.05 14.64 -39.82
C LEU A 242 8.68 15.39 -41.11
N LEU A 243 7.45 15.90 -41.19
CA LEU A 243 6.97 16.68 -42.33
C LEU A 243 7.78 17.97 -42.50
N GLU A 244 8.04 18.71 -41.42
CA GLU A 244 8.90 19.89 -41.43
C GLU A 244 10.29 19.56 -41.98
N LYS A 245 10.89 18.46 -41.49
CA LYS A 245 12.23 18.06 -41.94
C LYS A 245 12.24 17.68 -43.42
N ILE A 246 11.28 16.89 -43.89
CA ILE A 246 11.15 16.52 -45.30
C ILE A 246 10.93 17.79 -46.15
N CYS A 247 10.11 18.73 -45.69
CA CYS A 247 9.85 20.00 -46.39
C CYS A 247 11.09 20.90 -46.47
N SER A 248 11.98 20.82 -45.50
CA SER A 248 13.26 21.55 -45.49
C SER A 248 14.35 20.92 -46.37
N GLU A 249 14.19 19.66 -46.80
CA GLU A 249 15.23 18.92 -47.51
C GLU A 249 15.28 19.33 -49.00
N PRO A 250 16.42 19.83 -49.51
CA PRO A 250 16.57 20.19 -50.92
C PRO A 250 16.32 18.97 -51.82
N GLY A 251 15.34 19.07 -52.73
CA GLY A 251 15.01 18.00 -53.68
C GLY A 251 13.83 17.09 -53.28
N ALA A 252 13.21 17.30 -52.11
CA ALA A 252 11.98 16.58 -51.73
C ALA A 252 10.72 17.06 -52.49
N THR A 253 10.77 18.26 -53.09
CA THR A 253 9.65 18.93 -53.78
C THR A 253 8.91 18.09 -54.83
N PRO A 254 9.57 17.28 -55.68
CA PRO A 254 8.90 16.48 -56.72
C PRO A 254 8.01 15.36 -56.15
N PHE A 255 8.23 14.97 -54.90
CA PHE A 255 7.50 13.88 -54.24
C PHE A 255 6.23 14.36 -53.52
N TYR A 256 6.03 15.67 -53.38
CA TYR A 256 4.76 16.20 -52.90
C TYR A 256 3.75 16.20 -54.05
N GLY A 257 2.59 15.56 -53.84
CA GLY A 257 1.49 15.63 -54.81
C GLY A 257 1.15 17.09 -55.14
N ARG A 258 0.83 17.38 -56.41
CA ARG A 258 0.42 18.73 -56.87
C ARG A 258 -0.72 19.24 -55.98
N GLY A 259 -0.41 20.13 -55.03
CA GLY A 259 -1.37 20.64 -54.05
C GLY A 259 -0.79 20.97 -52.66
N VAL A 260 0.42 20.51 -52.33
CA VAL A 260 1.10 20.92 -51.09
C VAL A 260 1.84 22.23 -51.34
N THR A 261 1.13 23.36 -51.19
CA THR A 261 1.78 24.67 -51.07
C THR A 261 2.65 24.68 -49.82
N ARG A 262 3.88 25.21 -49.93
CA ARG A 262 4.81 25.37 -48.81
C ARG A 262 4.07 25.93 -47.60
N CYS A 263 4.06 25.22 -46.48
CA CYS A 263 3.75 25.83 -45.19
C CYS A 263 4.87 26.83 -44.90
N THR A 264 4.60 28.11 -45.16
CA THR A 264 5.42 29.21 -44.65
C THR A 264 5.07 29.39 -43.18
N ALA A 265 5.98 29.01 -42.29
CA ALA A 265 5.90 29.31 -40.87
C ALA A 265 5.91 30.83 -40.67
N ALA A 266 4.99 31.32 -39.82
CA ALA A 266 5.01 32.66 -39.25
C ALA A 266 5.52 32.57 -37.81
#